data_AF-A0A8H7K4S2-F1
#
_entry.id   AF-A0A8H7K4S2-F1
#
_cell.length_a   1.000
_cell.length_b   1.000
_cell.length_c   1.000
_cell.angle_alpha   90.00
_cell.angle_beta   90.00
_cell.angle_gamma   90.00
#
_symmetry.space_group_name_H-M   'P 1'
#
loop_
_entity.id
_entity.type
_entity.pdbx_description
1 polymer ?
#
loop_
_entity_poly.entity_id
_entity_poly.type
_entity_poly.pdbx_seq_one_letter_code
_entity_poly.pdbx_strand_id
1 'polypeptide(L)'
;MGFQITTWNVNGIRNPFAYEPWRSKRTFEHMFNILEADIVIMQETKIQKKDLSDEMVLISGWDVYFSLPREKKGYSGVAIYTRNTTCAPIRAEEGITGCIAAPDRPRATETSRRSSASEATRRLASSRAGWTRRPSTPKADA
;
A
#
# COMPACT_ATOMS: atom_id res chain seq x y z
N MET A 1 15.99 -19.33 -6.76
CA MET A 1 16.16 -17.86 -6.78
C MET A 1 16.00 -17.34 -5.36
N GLY A 2 16.75 -16.29 -5.00
CA GLY A 2 16.63 -15.64 -3.70
C GLY A 2 15.44 -14.68 -3.66
N PHE A 3 15.09 -14.24 -2.46
CA PHE A 3 14.04 -13.24 -2.23
C PHE A 3 14.54 -11.86 -2.65
N GLN A 4 13.79 -11.15 -3.51
CA GLN A 4 14.23 -9.88 -4.09
C GLN A 4 13.35 -8.71 -3.63
N ILE A 5 13.99 -7.71 -3.01
CA ILE A 5 13.35 -6.47 -2.55
C ILE A 5 13.91 -5.31 -3.36
N THR A 6 13.03 -4.60 -4.04
CA THR A 6 13.37 -3.39 -4.80
C THR A 6 12.82 -2.17 -4.07
N THR A 7 13.69 -1.19 -3.81
CA THR A 7 13.30 0.12 -3.28
C THR A 7 13.70 1.20 -4.27
N TRP A 8 12.78 2.10 -4.61
CA TRP A 8 12.99 3.09 -5.65
C TRP A 8 12.25 4.40 -5.37
N ASN A 9 13.00 5.50 -5.28
CA ASN A 9 12.44 6.83 -5.36
C ASN A 9 12.13 7.18 -6.82
N VAL A 10 10.84 7.19 -7.15
CA VAL A 10 10.35 7.35 -8.53
C VAL A 10 10.10 8.81 -8.91
N ASN A 11 10.16 9.74 -7.96
CA ASN A 11 9.88 11.17 -8.17
C ASN A 11 8.51 11.43 -8.88
N GLY A 12 7.54 10.54 -8.67
CA GLY A 12 6.27 10.47 -9.37
C GLY A 12 6.02 9.07 -9.89
N ILE A 13 4.97 8.41 -9.38
CA ILE A 13 4.69 7.00 -9.69
C ILE A 13 4.41 6.69 -11.17
N ARG A 14 4.08 7.71 -11.96
CA ARG A 14 3.87 7.58 -13.41
C ARG A 14 5.12 7.90 -14.24
N ASN A 15 6.17 8.48 -13.65
CA ASN A 15 7.39 8.88 -14.36
C ASN A 15 8.14 7.69 -14.98
N PRO A 16 8.28 6.53 -14.32
CA PRO A 16 8.95 5.37 -14.91
C PRO A 16 8.42 4.99 -16.30
N PHE A 17 7.12 5.18 -16.54
CA PHE A 17 6.48 4.88 -17.82
C PHE A 17 6.84 5.84 -18.96
N ALA A 18 7.62 6.89 -18.70
CA ALA A 18 8.15 7.77 -19.73
C ALA A 18 9.48 7.25 -20.32
N TYR A 19 10.13 6.29 -19.65
CA TYR A 19 11.46 5.78 -20.00
C TYR A 19 11.40 4.31 -20.42
N GLU A 20 12.33 3.89 -21.27
CA GLU A 20 12.55 2.47 -21.54
C GLU A 20 13.06 1.77 -20.27
N PRO A 21 12.72 0.49 -20.03
CA PRO A 21 11.92 -0.40 -20.89
C PRO A 21 10.39 -0.25 -20.72
N TRP A 22 9.92 0.56 -19.76
CA TRP A 22 8.51 0.62 -19.34
C TRP A 22 7.63 1.54 -20.20
N ARG A 23 8.23 2.29 -21.13
CA ARG A 23 7.52 3.08 -22.13
C ARG A 23 6.72 2.21 -23.09
N SER A 24 7.23 1.01 -23.41
CA SER A 24 6.59 0.06 -24.33
C SER A 24 5.23 -0.43 -23.84
N LYS A 25 5.15 -0.84 -22.57
CA LYS A 25 3.92 -1.27 -21.89
C LYS A 25 3.82 -0.56 -20.54
N ARG A 26 2.92 0.42 -20.48
CA ARG A 26 2.75 1.34 -19.34
C ARG A 26 1.90 0.72 -18.23
N THR A 27 2.21 -0.51 -17.83
CA THR A 27 1.51 -1.25 -16.76
C THR A 27 2.46 -1.59 -15.62
N PHE A 28 1.96 -1.54 -14.38
CA PHE A 28 2.75 -1.90 -13.20
C PHE A 28 3.16 -3.37 -13.19
N GLU A 29 2.29 -4.27 -13.67
CA GLU A 29 2.61 -5.68 -13.82
C GLU A 29 3.84 -5.90 -14.71
N HIS A 30 3.89 -5.23 -15.86
CA HIS A 30 5.06 -5.32 -16.74
C HIS A 30 6.32 -4.77 -16.07
N MET A 31 6.18 -3.68 -15.32
CA MET A 31 7.29 -3.11 -14.55
C MET A 31 7.83 -4.10 -13.53
N PHE A 32 6.97 -4.73 -12.75
CA PHE A 32 7.38 -5.65 -11.68
C PHE A 32 8.00 -6.94 -12.25
N ASN A 33 7.50 -7.40 -13.39
CA ASN A 33 8.07 -8.55 -14.10
C ASN A 33 9.50 -8.26 -14.58
N ILE A 34 9.77 -7.07 -15.11
CA ILE A 34 11.13 -6.67 -15.53
C ILE A 34 12.06 -6.51 -14.32
N LEU A 35 11.54 -5.97 -13.21
CA LEU A 35 12.32 -5.80 -11.99
C LEU A 35 12.62 -7.12 -11.26
N GLU A 36 11.96 -8.21 -11.66
CA GLU A 36 12.05 -9.54 -11.02
C GLU A 36 11.93 -9.49 -9.49
N ALA A 37 11.08 -8.58 -8.99
CA ALA A 37 10.97 -8.31 -7.56
C ALA A 37 9.86 -9.14 -6.90
N ASP A 38 10.03 -9.45 -5.62
CA ASP A 38 8.98 -10.00 -4.75
C ASP A 38 8.31 -8.90 -3.92
N ILE A 39 9.09 -7.86 -3.57
CA ILE A 39 8.59 -6.64 -2.92
C ILE A 39 9.10 -5.43 -3.69
N VAL A 40 8.21 -4.51 -4.04
CA VAL A 40 8.56 -3.21 -4.63
C VAL A 40 8.09 -2.09 -3.73
N ILE A 41 9.02 -1.22 -3.32
CA ILE A 41 8.78 -0.05 -2.48
C ILE A 41 9.07 1.18 -3.31
N MET A 42 8.03 1.97 -3.62
CA MET A 42 8.16 3.21 -4.37
C MET A 42 8.04 4.42 -3.44
N GLN A 43 9.04 5.29 -3.44
CA GLN A 43 9.03 6.56 -2.71
C GLN A 43 8.78 7.75 -3.63
N GLU A 44 8.28 8.85 -3.05
CA GLU A 44 7.85 10.04 -3.77
C GLU A 44 6.84 9.71 -4.88
N THR A 45 5.77 9.00 -4.54
CA THR A 45 4.76 8.65 -5.53
C THR A 45 4.03 9.87 -6.09
N LYS A 46 3.97 10.98 -5.31
CA LYS A 46 3.37 12.27 -5.68
C LYS A 46 1.93 12.15 -6.19
N ILE A 47 1.19 11.15 -5.72
CA ILE A 47 -0.19 10.86 -6.10
C ILE A 47 -1.17 11.25 -5.00
N GLN A 48 -2.37 11.69 -5.39
CA GLN A 48 -3.46 11.97 -4.47
C GLN A 48 -4.52 10.88 -4.53
N LYS A 49 -5.35 10.76 -3.48
CA LYS A 49 -6.43 9.77 -3.42
C LYS A 49 -7.38 9.81 -4.62
N LYS A 50 -7.62 11.00 -5.18
CA LYS A 50 -8.47 11.22 -6.35
C LYS A 50 -7.85 10.74 -7.67
N ASP A 51 -6.52 10.66 -7.73
CA ASP A 51 -5.75 10.35 -8.94
C ASP A 51 -5.31 8.87 -8.97
N LEU A 52 -5.65 8.11 -7.92
CA LEU A 52 -5.48 6.67 -7.88
C LEU A 52 -6.46 6.02 -8.85
N SER A 53 -5.91 5.28 -9.81
CA SER A 53 -6.68 4.45 -10.74
C SER A 53 -6.63 2.98 -10.32
N ASP A 54 -7.65 2.22 -10.71
CA ASP A 54 -7.78 0.80 -10.36
C ASP A 54 -6.56 -0.03 -10.79
N GLU A 55 -5.97 0.28 -11.94
CA GLU A 55 -4.74 -0.38 -12.44
C GLU A 55 -3.52 -0.24 -11.50
N MET A 56 -3.52 0.75 -10.60
CA MET A 56 -2.42 0.99 -9.65
C MET A 56 -2.60 0.23 -8.34
N VAL A 57 -3.85 -0.12 -8.00
CA VAL A 57 -4.25 -0.71 -6.72
C VAL A 57 -4.76 -2.14 -6.85
N LEU A 58 -5.19 -2.55 -8.05
CA LEU A 58 -5.69 -3.87 -8.40
C LEU A 58 -4.74 -4.50 -9.43
N ILE A 59 -3.62 -5.02 -8.94
CA ILE A 59 -2.65 -5.74 -9.78
C ILE A 59 -2.78 -7.22 -9.46
N SER A 60 -3.04 -8.04 -10.48
CA SER A 60 -3.28 -9.47 -10.29
C SER A 60 -2.05 -10.15 -9.66
N GLY A 61 -2.26 -10.84 -8.54
CA GLY A 61 -1.18 -11.54 -7.81
C GLY A 61 -0.30 -10.65 -6.94
N TRP A 62 -0.69 -9.38 -6.74
CA TRP A 62 0.03 -8.43 -5.90
C TRP A 62 -0.88 -7.76 -4.89
N ASP A 63 -0.45 -7.73 -3.64
CA ASP A 63 -1.06 -6.94 -2.57
C ASP A 63 -0.40 -5.55 -2.55
N VAL A 64 -1.24 -4.51 -2.42
CA VAL A 64 -0.82 -3.11 -2.60
C VAL A 64 -1.16 -2.26 -1.39
N TYR A 65 -0.20 -1.48 -0.92
CA TYR A 65 -0.32 -0.58 0.23
C TYR A 65 0.15 0.83 -0.15
N PHE A 66 -0.72 1.81 0.03
CA PHE A 66 -0.39 3.22 -0.24
C PHE A 66 -0.42 4.03 1.06
N SER A 67 0.63 4.81 1.28
CA SER A 67 0.65 5.93 2.20
C SER A 67 0.58 7.22 1.37
N LEU A 68 -0.51 7.97 1.55
CA LEU A 68 -0.79 9.19 0.78
C LEU A 68 -0.58 10.43 1.65
N PRO A 69 -0.09 11.53 1.07
CA PRO A 69 0.02 12.78 1.80
C PRO A 69 -1.34 13.34 2.20
N ARG A 70 -1.46 13.75 3.47
CA ARG A 70 -2.70 14.29 4.05
C ARG A 70 -2.84 15.80 3.91
N GLU A 71 -1.73 16.52 4.02
CA GLU A 71 -1.73 17.98 4.12
C GLU A 71 -1.36 18.68 2.81
N LYS A 72 -0.23 18.28 2.20
CA LYS A 72 0.29 18.93 0.99
C LYS A 72 0.02 18.09 -0.26
N LYS A 73 -0.70 18.69 -1.20
CA LYS A 73 -1.01 18.13 -2.51
C LYS A 73 0.27 17.80 -3.28
N GLY A 74 0.39 16.55 -3.74
CA GLY A 74 1.52 16.09 -4.57
C GLY A 74 2.87 16.04 -3.85
N TYR A 75 2.87 16.14 -2.52
CA TYR A 75 4.08 16.11 -1.70
C TYR A 75 4.30 14.72 -1.13
N SER A 76 5.46 14.09 -1.32
CA SER A 76 5.77 12.76 -0.76
C SER A 76 4.82 11.64 -1.27
N GLY A 77 4.58 10.63 -0.43
CA GLY A 77 3.81 9.42 -0.71
C GLY A 77 4.70 8.21 -0.92
N VAL A 78 4.25 7.07 -0.39
CA VAL A 78 4.94 5.77 -0.50
C VAL A 78 3.93 4.72 -0.97
N ALA A 79 4.35 3.85 -1.88
CA ALA A 79 3.60 2.67 -2.27
C ALA A 79 4.45 1.42 -2.05
N ILE A 80 3.81 0.36 -1.54
CA ILE A 80 4.45 -0.94 -1.32
C ILE A 80 3.61 -1.97 -2.07
N TYR A 81 4.28 -2.75 -2.89
CA TYR A 81 3.71 -3.87 -3.62
C TYR A 81 4.38 -5.15 -3.13
N THR A 82 3.58 -6.14 -2.76
CA THR A 82 4.06 -7.45 -2.29
C THR A 82 3.48 -8.55 -3.15
N ARG A 83 4.32 -9.45 -3.65
CA ARG A 83 3.90 -10.56 -4.52
C ARG A 83 3.25 -11.66 -3.69
N ASN A 84 1.97 -11.93 -3.93
CA ASN A 84 1.14 -12.81 -3.10
C ASN A 84 1.61 -14.27 -3.12
N THR A 85 2.29 -14.70 -4.18
CA THR A 85 2.84 -16.05 -4.30
C THR A 85 4.06 -16.29 -3.42
N THR A 86 4.75 -15.23 -3.01
CA THR A 86 6.07 -15.32 -2.35
C THR A 86 6.04 -14.77 -0.93
N CYS A 87 5.30 -13.69 -0.69
CA CYS A 87 5.17 -13.10 0.64
C CYS A 87 3.73 -12.65 0.92
N ALA A 88 3.31 -12.87 2.16
CA ALA A 88 2.06 -12.37 2.71
C ALA A 88 2.39 -11.46 3.90
N PRO A 89 2.26 -10.12 3.77
CA PRO A 89 2.57 -9.21 4.86
C PRO A 89 1.62 -9.43 6.04
N ILE A 90 2.19 -9.53 7.24
CA ILE A 90 1.42 -9.71 8.48
C ILE A 90 0.75 -8.40 8.91
N ARG A 91 1.45 -7.27 8.69
CA ARG A 91 1.02 -5.94 9.13
C ARG A 91 1.67 -4.87 8.26
N ALA A 92 0.91 -3.85 7.89
CA ALA A 92 1.39 -2.64 7.21
C ALA A 92 0.86 -1.42 7.96
N GLU A 93 1.75 -0.51 8.36
CA GLU A 93 1.40 0.68 9.16
C GLU A 93 2.18 1.91 8.71
N GLU A 94 1.57 3.08 8.89
CA GLU A 94 2.27 4.35 8.71
C GLU A 94 3.03 4.72 10.00
N GLY A 95 4.30 5.11 9.84
CA GLY A 95 5.15 5.61 10.92
C GLY A 95 6.03 4.54 11.55
N ILE A 96 7.29 4.88 11.81
CA ILE A 96 8.30 3.97 12.39
C ILE A 96 7.93 3.55 13.82
N THR A 97 7.20 4.41 14.56
CA THR A 97 6.79 4.18 15.95
C THR A 97 5.33 3.77 16.11
N GLY A 98 4.56 3.67 15.02
CA GLY A 98 3.10 3.47 15.06
C GLY A 98 2.31 4.67 15.61
N CYS A 99 2.95 5.83 15.81
CA CYS A 99 2.31 7.02 16.40
C CYS A 99 1.65 7.96 15.38
N ILE A 100 1.58 7.61 14.09
CA ILE A 100 0.82 8.41 13.13
C ILE A 100 -0.66 8.15 13.41
N ALA A 101 -1.33 9.16 13.97
CA ALA A 101 -2.72 9.09 14.35
C ALA A 101 -3.58 8.62 13.14
N ALA A 102 -4.34 7.54 13.36
CA ALA A 102 -5.41 7.18 12.46
C ALA A 102 -6.33 8.40 12.28
N PRO A 103 -6.79 8.70 11.05
CA PRO A 103 -7.54 9.94 10.78
C PRO A 103 -8.78 10.11 11.66
N ASP A 104 -9.32 9.04 12.26
CA ASP A 104 -10.54 9.07 13.08
C ASP A 104 -10.39 8.44 14.49
N ARG A 105 -9.19 8.35 15.07
CA ARG A 105 -9.10 8.04 16.50
C ARG A 105 -9.13 9.33 17.30
N PRO A 106 -10.18 9.62 18.11
CA PRO A 106 -10.06 10.65 19.12
C PRO A 106 -8.84 10.31 19.98
N ARG A 107 -7.95 11.29 20.14
CA ARG A 107 -6.74 11.18 20.95
C ARG A 107 -7.15 10.58 22.29
N ALA A 108 -6.74 9.35 22.57
CA ALA A 108 -7.03 8.71 23.84
C ALA A 108 -6.36 9.56 24.92
N THR A 109 -7.15 10.31 25.67
CA THR A 109 -6.71 10.93 26.90
C THR A 109 -6.28 9.82 27.85
N GLU A 110 -5.12 10.04 28.45
CA GLU A 110 -4.36 9.11 29.28
C GLU A 110 -5.04 8.89 30.64
N THR A 111 -6.27 8.41 30.64
CA THR A 111 -7.05 8.16 31.87
C THR A 111 -7.85 6.86 31.83
N SER A 112 -8.02 6.21 30.66
CA SER A 112 -8.71 4.91 30.57
C SER A 112 -7.72 3.77 30.30
N ARG A 113 -6.81 3.52 31.26
CA ARG A 113 -5.90 2.35 31.25
C ARG A 113 -6.31 1.21 32.19
N ARG A 114 -7.50 1.27 32.80
CA ARG A 114 -7.98 0.21 33.69
C ARG A 114 -9.44 -0.10 33.41
N SER A 115 -9.66 -1.09 32.54
CA SER A 115 -10.77 -2.07 32.57
C SER A 115 -11.22 -2.40 31.14
N SER A 116 -10.74 -3.53 30.60
CA SER A 116 -11.47 -4.41 29.64
C SER A 116 -10.48 -5.25 28.83
N ALA A 117 -9.70 -6.09 29.51
CA ALA A 117 -8.90 -7.13 28.87
C ALA A 117 -9.75 -8.32 28.36
N SER A 118 -11.08 -8.19 28.22
CA SER A 118 -11.95 -9.32 27.84
C SER A 118 -12.95 -9.04 26.69
N GLU A 119 -12.97 -7.84 26.09
CA GLU A 119 -13.91 -7.51 24.99
C GLU A 119 -13.25 -7.20 23.63
N ALA A 120 -11.91 -7.21 23.56
CA ALA A 120 -11.17 -6.82 22.36
C ALA A 120 -11.27 -7.83 21.19
N THR A 121 -11.76 -9.04 21.42
CA THR A 121 -11.77 -10.13 20.42
C THR A 121 -13.02 -10.14 19.51
N ARG A 122 -13.99 -9.23 19.69
CA ARG A 122 -15.24 -9.23 18.86
C ARG A 122 -15.53 -7.96 18.04
N ARG A 123 -14.67 -6.94 18.08
CA ARG A 123 -14.89 -5.66 17.36
C ARG A 123 -13.90 -5.35 16.24
N LEU A 124 -13.23 -6.36 15.69
CA LEU A 124 -12.26 -6.22 14.58
C LEU A 124 -12.90 -6.09 13.18
N ALA A 125 -14.22 -5.97 13.06
CA ALA A 125 -14.90 -6.00 11.75
C ALA A 125 -15.36 -4.63 11.19
N SER A 126 -15.34 -3.51 11.94
CA SER A 126 -16.11 -2.32 11.51
C SER A 126 -15.39 -0.97 11.35
N SER A 127 -14.06 -0.85 11.46
CA SER A 127 -13.40 0.46 11.25
C SER A 127 -12.42 0.44 10.06
N ARG A 128 -12.97 0.36 8.85
CA ARG A 128 -12.25 0.68 7.60
C ARG A 128 -12.21 2.19 7.39
N ALA A 129 -11.36 2.89 8.12
CA ALA A 129 -11.03 4.28 7.82
C ALA A 129 -9.51 4.37 7.58
N GLY A 130 -9.11 4.43 6.30
CA GLY A 130 -7.74 4.70 5.87
C GLY A 130 -7.10 3.64 4.96
N TRP A 131 -7.59 2.40 4.96
CA TRP A 131 -6.94 1.29 4.25
C TRP A 131 -7.90 0.64 3.25
N THR A 132 -7.64 0.80 1.96
CA THR A 132 -8.36 0.11 0.90
C THR A 132 -7.65 -1.18 0.54
N ARG A 133 -7.81 -2.23 1.37
CA ARG A 133 -7.57 -3.60 0.90
C ARG A 133 -8.76 -4.00 0.03
N ARG A 134 -8.58 -4.05 -1.29
CA ARG A 134 -9.54 -4.69 -2.20
C ARG A 134 -8.96 -6.06 -2.58
N PRO A 135 -9.62 -7.18 -2.19
CA PRO A 135 -9.18 -8.48 -2.64
C PRO A 135 -9.34 -8.59 -4.16
N SER A 136 -8.35 -9.19 -4.83
CA SER A 136 -8.47 -9.58 -6.24
C SER A 136 -9.59 -10.61 -6.38
N THR A 137 -10.60 -10.32 -7.20
CA THR A 137 -11.64 -11.28 -7.55
C THR A 137 -10.99 -12.51 -8.20
N PRO A 138 -11.34 -13.75 -7.81
CA PRO A 138 -10.93 -14.92 -8.58
C PRO A 138 -11.58 -14.85 -9.96
N LYS A 139 -10.80 -15.05 -11.03
CA LYS A 139 -11.37 -15.36 -12.34
C LYS A 139 -12.16 -16.66 -12.20
N ALA A 140 -13.45 -16.60 -12.46
CA ALA A 140 -14.23 -17.80 -12.72
C ALA A 140 -13.80 -18.33 -14.09
N ASP A 141 -13.32 -19.57 -14.12
CA ASP A 141 -13.06 -20.29 -15.35
C ASP A 141 -14.39 -20.47 -16.12
N ALA A 142 -14.40 -20.07 -17.38
CA ALA A 142 -15.46 -20.31 -18.35
C ALA A 142 -14.81 -20.71 -19.69
#